data_AF-A0A1Q3QUU2-F1
#
_entry.id   AF-A0A1Q3QUU2-F1
#
_cell.length_a   1.000
_cell.length_b   1.000
_cell.length_c   1.000
_cell.angle_alpha   90.00
_cell.angle_beta   90.00
_cell.angle_gamma   90.00
#
_symmetry.space_group_name_H-M   'P 1'
#
loop_
_entity.id
_entity.type
_entity.pdbx_description
1 polymer ?
#
loop_
_entity_poly.entity_id
_entity_poly.type
_entity_poly.pdbx_seq_one_letter_code
_entity_poly.pdbx_strand_id
1 'polypeptide(L)'
;METVQPSAGEAVPRQVAAVPAAKKGRKTRATDGTARFFLAKEGSSPQKPELGEEAQTESDALIKAFQQKTGVIYVVTAFRAEAEIQGGCPVLVKRPLTK
;
A
#
# COMPACT_ATOMS: atom_id res chain seq x y z
N MET A 1 35.78 35.49 -63.03
CA MET A 1 34.54 34.81 -63.44
C MET A 1 34.25 33.82 -62.31
N GLU A 2 33.52 34.23 -61.28
CA GLU A 2 32.06 33.97 -61.10
C GLU A 2 31.74 32.47 -61.28
N THR A 3 31.02 31.73 -60.44
CA THR A 3 30.22 31.90 -59.21
C THR A 3 29.96 30.44 -58.74
N VAL A 4 29.61 30.09 -57.49
CA VAL A 4 28.21 29.83 -57.05
C VAL A 4 28.27 29.13 -55.65
N GLN A 5 27.52 29.67 -54.69
CA GLN A 5 26.98 29.03 -53.46
C GLN A 5 25.65 28.31 -53.80
N PRO A 6 25.18 27.27 -53.04
CA PRO A 6 24.34 27.45 -51.83
C PRO A 6 24.55 26.37 -50.75
N SER A 7 24.49 26.64 -49.43
CA SER A 7 23.36 26.94 -48.50
C SER A 7 22.62 25.73 -47.91
N ALA A 8 22.38 25.86 -46.59
CA ALA A 8 21.40 25.21 -45.71
C ALA A 8 21.75 23.85 -45.06
N GLY A 9 21.78 23.86 -43.71
CA GLY A 9 21.68 22.66 -42.90
C GLY A 9 22.17 22.79 -41.46
N GLU A 10 21.73 23.82 -40.73
CA GLU A 10 22.03 24.01 -39.31
C GLU A 10 21.39 22.88 -38.48
N ALA A 11 22.22 21.94 -38.02
CA ALA A 11 21.81 20.85 -37.15
C ALA A 11 21.73 21.34 -35.69
N VAL A 12 20.53 21.72 -35.25
CA VAL A 12 20.23 21.99 -33.84
C VAL A 12 20.32 20.67 -33.06
N PRO A 13 21.18 20.54 -32.03
CA PRO A 13 21.14 19.37 -31.17
C PRO A 13 19.89 19.45 -30.29
N ARG A 14 18.91 18.58 -30.55
CA ARG A 14 17.77 18.34 -29.65
C ARG A 14 18.30 17.84 -28.31
N GLN A 15 18.33 18.73 -27.32
CA GLN A 15 18.43 18.38 -25.92
C GLN A 15 17.22 17.51 -25.54
N VAL A 16 17.46 16.22 -25.27
CA VAL A 16 16.45 15.36 -24.65
C VAL A 16 16.44 15.71 -23.17
N ALA A 17 15.49 16.58 -22.80
CA ALA A 17 15.25 16.97 -21.42
C ALA A 17 15.00 15.72 -20.56
N ALA A 18 15.73 15.65 -19.45
CA ALA A 18 15.57 14.62 -18.43
C ALA A 18 14.13 14.62 -17.91
N VAL A 19 13.39 13.55 -18.20
CA VAL A 19 12.13 13.26 -17.52
C VAL A 19 12.46 12.93 -16.08
N PRO A 20 12.01 13.71 -15.07
CA PRO A 20 12.17 13.28 -13.69
C PRO A 20 11.33 12.02 -13.53
N ALA A 21 11.99 10.90 -13.24
CA ALA A 21 11.35 9.67 -12.86
C ALA A 21 10.38 10.00 -11.72
N ALA A 22 9.08 9.96 -12.01
CA ALA A 22 8.05 10.07 -11.02
C ALA A 22 8.27 8.92 -10.04
N LYS A 23 8.94 9.22 -8.92
CA LYS A 23 8.97 8.36 -7.75
C LYS A 23 7.51 8.20 -7.37
N LYS A 24 6.90 7.12 -7.85
CA LYS A 24 5.57 6.68 -7.45
C LYS A 24 5.69 6.45 -5.96
N GLY A 25 5.37 7.49 -5.20
CA GLY A 25 5.41 7.48 -3.76
C GLY A 25 4.62 6.25 -3.36
N ARG A 26 5.34 5.26 -2.82
CA ARG A 26 4.72 4.14 -2.15
C ARG A 26 3.91 4.80 -1.06
N LYS A 27 2.58 4.93 -1.26
CA LYS A 27 1.68 5.33 -0.19
C LYS A 27 1.96 4.32 0.90
N THR A 28 2.72 4.75 1.91
CA THR A 28 2.81 4.05 3.18
C THR A 28 1.37 3.92 3.61
N ARG A 29 0.83 2.71 3.44
CA ARG A 29 -0.49 2.37 3.95
C ARG A 29 -0.37 2.67 5.44
N ALA A 30 -1.07 3.69 5.91
CA ALA A 30 -1.09 4.07 7.31
C ALA A 30 -1.72 2.90 8.08
N THR A 31 -0.89 1.98 8.50
CA THR A 31 -1.22 0.90 9.42
C THR A 31 -0.17 1.00 10.49
N ASP A 32 -0.50 1.62 11.62
CA ASP A 32 0.12 1.26 12.90
C ASP A 32 -0.66 1.90 14.06
N GLY A 33 -1.90 1.45 14.21
CA GLY A 33 -2.74 1.77 15.37
C GLY A 33 -4.00 0.93 15.46
N THR A 34 -4.46 0.37 14.33
CA THR A 34 -5.71 -0.42 14.24
C THR A 34 -5.52 -1.86 13.79
N ALA A 35 -4.31 -2.23 13.33
CA ALA A 35 -4.02 -3.56 12.84
C ALA A 35 -3.59 -4.45 14.01
N ARG A 36 -4.17 -5.65 14.08
CA ARG A 36 -3.79 -6.71 15.03
C ARG A 36 -3.34 -7.92 14.22
N PHE A 37 -2.24 -8.52 14.64
CA PHE A 37 -1.60 -9.62 13.94
C PHE A 37 -1.84 -10.91 14.69
N PHE A 38 -2.31 -11.94 14.00
CA PHE A 38 -2.62 -13.24 14.61
C PHE A 38 -1.95 -14.34 13.81
N LEU A 39 -1.47 -15.36 14.52
CA LEU A 39 -1.03 -16.60 13.90
C LEU A 39 -2.24 -17.38 13.37
N ALA A 40 -2.04 -18.16 12.32
CA ALA A 40 -3.02 -19.15 11.91
C ALA A 40 -3.06 -20.31 12.92
N LYS A 41 -4.25 -20.77 13.30
CA LYS A 41 -4.38 -22.03 14.04
C LYS A 41 -3.93 -23.21 13.19
N GLU A 42 -3.54 -24.29 13.85
CA GLU A 42 -3.28 -25.58 13.20
C GLU A 42 -4.56 -26.07 12.50
N GLY A 43 -4.45 -26.44 11.22
CA GLY A 43 -5.60 -26.81 10.38
C GLY A 43 -6.40 -25.63 9.81
N SER A 44 -5.99 -24.37 10.07
CA SER A 44 -6.61 -23.21 9.45
C SER A 44 -6.45 -23.22 7.93
N SER A 45 -7.45 -22.68 7.22
CA SER A 45 -7.43 -22.60 5.76
C SER A 45 -7.71 -21.17 5.28
N PRO A 46 -7.35 -20.81 4.05
CA PRO A 46 -7.71 -19.50 3.49
C PRO A 46 -9.23 -19.28 3.40
N GLN A 47 -10.02 -20.33 3.17
CA GLN A 47 -11.49 -20.24 3.09
C GLN A 47 -12.14 -20.08 4.47
N LYS A 48 -11.56 -20.70 5.49
CA LYS A 48 -12.01 -20.61 6.89
C LYS A 48 -10.82 -20.21 7.77
N PRO A 49 -10.50 -18.91 7.83
CA PRO A 49 -9.38 -18.43 8.62
C PRO A 49 -9.73 -18.55 10.10
N GLU A 50 -8.87 -19.22 10.86
CA GLU A 50 -9.00 -19.37 12.30
C GLU A 50 -7.84 -18.64 12.99
N LEU A 51 -8.18 -17.65 13.81
CA LEU A 51 -7.24 -16.77 14.50
C LEU A 51 -6.67 -17.47 15.74
N GLY A 52 -5.35 -17.59 15.80
CA GLY A 52 -4.58 -18.13 16.92
C GLY A 52 -4.06 -17.04 17.86
N GLU A 53 -2.81 -17.18 18.29
CA GLU A 53 -2.12 -16.23 19.18
C GLU A 53 -1.96 -14.85 18.52
N GLU A 54 -2.19 -13.78 19.29
CA GLU A 54 -1.93 -12.40 18.87
C GLU A 54 -0.45 -12.05 19.05
N ALA A 55 0.17 -11.51 18.01
CA ALA A 55 1.52 -10.96 18.04
C ALA A 55 1.47 -9.43 18.12
N GLN A 56 2.46 -8.84 18.81
CA GLN A 56 2.53 -7.39 19.02
C GLN A 56 2.89 -6.62 17.74
N THR A 57 3.61 -7.26 16.82
CA THR A 57 4.06 -6.65 15.56
C THR A 57 3.91 -7.64 14.41
N GLU A 58 3.85 -7.12 13.18
CA GLU A 58 3.82 -7.96 11.96
C GLU A 58 5.06 -8.86 11.87
N SER A 59 6.24 -8.30 12.16
CA SER A 59 7.51 -9.04 12.10
C SER A 59 7.54 -10.21 13.08
N ASP A 60 7.09 -10.01 14.32
CA ASP A 60 6.99 -11.08 15.32
C ASP A 60 6.01 -12.18 14.86
N ALA A 61 4.85 -11.78 14.31
CA ALA A 61 3.87 -12.72 13.77
C ALA A 61 4.47 -13.58 12.65
N LEU A 62 5.19 -12.96 11.71
CA LEU A 62 5.80 -13.66 10.58
C LEU A 62 6.87 -14.65 11.04
N ILE A 63 7.73 -14.25 11.99
CA ILE A 63 8.76 -15.13 12.55
C ILE A 63 8.11 -16.33 13.25
N LYS A 64 7.12 -16.09 14.10
CA LYS A 64 6.39 -17.16 14.82
C LYS A 64 5.64 -18.09 13.86
N ALA A 65 4.97 -17.57 12.84
CA ALA A 65 4.27 -18.39 11.84
C ALA A 65 5.25 -19.26 11.05
N PHE A 66 6.43 -18.73 10.72
CA PHE A 66 7.49 -19.51 10.07
C PHE A 66 8.00 -20.64 10.98
N GLN A 67 8.22 -20.37 12.28
CA GLN A 67 8.62 -21.39 13.26
C GLN A 67 7.55 -22.49 13.43
N GLN A 68 6.26 -22.15 13.32
CA GLN A 68 5.14 -23.10 13.38
C GLN A 68 4.92 -23.89 12.07
N LYS A 69 5.75 -23.67 11.03
CA LYS A 69 5.66 -24.32 9.71
C LYS A 69 4.34 -24.09 8.95
N THR A 70 3.43 -23.28 9.48
CA THR A 70 2.23 -22.81 8.78
C THR A 70 2.58 -21.68 7.82
N GLY A 71 3.47 -20.75 8.23
CA GLY A 71 3.92 -19.62 7.40
C GLY A 71 2.83 -18.60 7.09
N VAL A 72 1.67 -18.69 7.74
CA VAL A 72 0.50 -17.83 7.50
C VAL A 72 0.19 -17.01 8.74
N ILE A 73 -0.03 -15.71 8.53
CA ILE A 73 -0.55 -14.79 9.52
C ILE A 73 -1.88 -14.19 9.03
N TYR A 74 -2.73 -13.80 9.98
CA TYR A 74 -3.94 -13.05 9.72
C TYR A 74 -3.84 -11.65 10.31
N VAL A 75 -4.24 -10.65 9.54
CA VAL A 75 -4.28 -9.25 9.97
C VAL A 75 -5.73 -8.82 10.12
N VAL A 76 -6.12 -8.45 11.34
CA VAL A 76 -7.47 -7.96 11.64
C VAL A 76 -7.42 -6.45 11.77
N THR A 77 -8.31 -5.77 11.05
CA THR A 77 -8.56 -4.34 11.20
C THR A 77 -10.00 -4.12 11.62
N ALA A 78 -10.20 -3.41 12.72
CA ALA A 78 -11.52 -3.17 13.27
C ALA A 78 -12.02 -1.76 12.91
N PHE A 79 -13.30 -1.66 12.56
CA PHE A 79 -13.96 -0.40 12.25
C PHE A 79 -15.33 -0.36 12.92
N ARG A 80 -15.72 0.84 13.36
CA ARG A 80 -17.06 1.17 13.83
C ARG A 80 -17.83 1.85 12.70
N ALA A 81 -19.06 1.43 12.46
CA ALA A 81 -20.00 2.17 11.63
C ALA A 81 -20.64 3.26 12.51
N GLU A 82 -20.58 4.50 12.06
CA GLU A 82 -21.18 5.65 12.75
C GLU A 82 -22.10 6.40 11.79
N ALA A 83 -23.14 7.04 12.34
CA ALA A 83 -24.00 7.93 11.59
C ALA A 83 -23.51 9.37 11.76
N GLU A 84 -23.26 10.06 10.67
CA GLU A 84 -22.85 11.46 10.65
C GLU A 84 -23.88 12.27 9.86
N ILE A 85 -24.38 13.37 10.43
CA ILE A 85 -25.32 14.24 9.72
C ILE A 85 -24.52 15.18 8.81
N GLN A 86 -24.68 15.01 7.50
CA GLN A 86 -24.05 15.87 6.49
C GLN A 86 -25.15 16.60 5.73
N GLY A 87 -25.20 17.93 5.88
CA GLY A 87 -26.23 18.76 5.21
C GLY A 87 -27.67 18.40 5.61
N GLY A 88 -27.89 17.90 6.83
CA GLY A 88 -29.21 17.46 7.31
C GLY A 88 -29.58 16.02 6.96
N CYS A 89 -28.74 15.30 6.21
CA CYS A 89 -28.95 13.89 5.85
C CYS A 89 -28.04 12.97 6.68
N PRO A 90 -28.57 11.89 7.27
CA PRO A 90 -27.74 10.90 7.96
C PRO A 90 -26.96 10.04 6.95
N VAL A 91 -25.65 9.98 7.12
CA VAL A 91 -24.72 9.19 6.30
C VAL A 91 -23.98 8.19 7.18
N LEU A 92 -23.86 6.94 6.72
CA LEU A 92 -23.02 5.94 7.37
C LEU A 92 -21.55 6.18 7.02
N VAL A 93 -20.72 6.36 8.05
CA VAL A 93 -19.27 6.53 7.93
C VAL A 93 -18.53 5.37 8.61
N LYS A 94 -17.40 4.98 8.03
CA LYS A 94 -16.51 3.92 8.55
C LYS A 94 -15.39 4.56 9.35
N ARG A 95 -15.39 4.41 10.68
CA ARG A 95 -14.35 4.93 11.58
C ARG A 95 -13.43 3.81 12.07
N PRO A 96 -12.09 3.95 12.01
CA PRO A 96 -11.17 2.98 12.60
C PRO A 96 -11.40 2.86 14.11
N LEU A 97 -11.38 1.64 14.65
CA LEU A 97 -11.47 1.42 16.08
C LEU A 97 -10.08 1.52 16.70
N THR A 98 -9.71 2.71 17.18
CA THR A 98 -8.47 2.90 17.95
C THR A 98 -8.64 2.29 19.35
N LYS A 99 -7.57 1.67 19.86
CA LYS A 99 -7.51 1.19 21.26
C LYS A 99 -7.54 2.36 22.24
#